data_AF-A0A924GE17-F1
#
_entry.id   AF-A0A924GE17-F1
#
_cell.length_a   1.000
_cell.length_b   1.000
_cell.length_c   1.000
_cell.angle_alpha   90.00
_cell.angle_beta   90.00
_cell.angle_gamma   90.00
#
_symmetry.space_group_name_H-M   'P 1'
#
loop_
_entity.id
_entity.type
_entity.pdbx_description
1 polymer ?
#
loop_
_entity_poly.entity_id
_entity_poly.type
_entity_poly.pdbx_seq_one_letter_code
_entity_poly.pdbx_strand_id
1 'polypeptide(L)'
;MAVGSRVVFVRFQSSDSPKLAPWFAHVSRVVGRTARATAPVAGDGCLVWQLVSANNRELARSVDVYGSFEAATAGAQMVIDASARTVVEQVSESGRGVYGWFSTVDGVPVMTCARWYVTDRDRRHSIDIARKAIMLATLHTGARLNLPALMGGDLGRQR
;
A
#
# COMPACT_ATOMS: atom_id res chain seq x y z
N MET A 1 16.47 -13.75 -15.84
CA MET A 1 16.50 -13.62 -14.37
C MET A 1 15.07 -13.43 -13.89
N ALA A 2 14.55 -14.33 -13.04
CA ALA A 2 13.24 -14.12 -12.44
C ALA A 2 13.34 -12.94 -11.47
N VAL A 3 12.64 -11.85 -11.74
CA VAL A 3 12.63 -10.68 -10.86
C VAL A 3 11.89 -11.09 -9.58
N GLY A 4 12.55 -11.01 -8.42
CA GLY A 4 11.97 -11.33 -7.13
C GLY A 4 10.83 -10.39 -6.72
N SER A 5 10.35 -10.53 -5.49
CA SER A 5 9.46 -9.51 -4.91
C SER A 5 10.16 -8.16 -4.87
N ARG A 6 9.36 -7.09 -4.96
CA ARG A 6 9.89 -5.73 -4.97
C ARG A 6 8.89 -4.75 -4.41
N VAL A 7 9.41 -3.65 -3.89
CA VAL A 7 8.63 -2.48 -3.50
C VAL A 7 8.65 -1.50 -4.67
N VAL A 8 7.47 -1.12 -5.15
CA VAL A 8 7.29 -0.09 -6.17
C VAL A 8 6.62 1.13 -5.56
N PHE A 9 6.96 2.31 -6.08
CA PHE A 9 6.45 3.57 -5.58
C PHE A 9 5.47 4.17 -6.57
N VAL A 10 4.34 4.66 -6.06
CA VAL A 10 3.28 5.29 -6.84
C VAL A 10 3.16 6.73 -6.37
N ARG A 11 3.28 7.67 -7.32
CA ARG A 11 3.07 9.10 -7.08
C ARG A 11 1.71 9.51 -7.62
N PHE A 12 0.92 10.20 -6.81
CA PHE A 12 -0.30 10.87 -7.23
C PHE A 12 0.00 12.33 -7.57
N GLN A 13 -0.81 12.93 -8.44
CA GLN A 13 -0.61 14.30 -8.91
C GLN A 13 -0.76 15.33 -7.80
N SER A 14 -1.67 15.10 -6.85
CA SER A 14 -1.95 15.98 -5.72
C SER A 14 -2.60 15.20 -4.58
N SER A 15 -2.71 15.84 -3.41
CA SER A 15 -3.45 15.33 -2.24
C SER A 15 -4.93 15.13 -2.51
N ASP A 16 -5.50 15.91 -3.43
CA ASP A 16 -6.92 15.86 -3.80
C ASP A 16 -7.18 14.88 -4.95
N SER A 17 -6.19 14.06 -5.31
CA SER A 17 -6.35 13.09 -6.39
C SER A 17 -7.49 12.12 -6.05
N PRO A 18 -8.50 11.95 -6.93
CA PRO A 18 -9.59 11.01 -6.70
C PRO A 18 -9.11 9.55 -6.65
N LYS A 19 -7.89 9.26 -7.15
CA LYS A 19 -7.26 7.94 -7.04
C LYS A 19 -6.60 7.68 -5.69
N LEU A 20 -6.32 8.73 -4.90
CA LEU A 20 -5.78 8.62 -3.55
C LEU A 20 -6.90 8.37 -2.52
N ALA A 21 -8.11 8.89 -2.75
CA ALA A 21 -9.24 8.68 -1.85
C ALA A 21 -9.57 7.19 -1.59
N PRO A 22 -9.61 6.28 -2.59
CA PRO A 22 -9.75 4.84 -2.37
C PRO A 22 -8.63 4.23 -1.52
N TRP A 23 -7.42 4.78 -1.58
CA TRP A 23 -6.30 4.34 -0.74
C TRP A 23 -6.58 4.65 0.73
N PHE A 24 -6.90 5.91 1.04
CA PHE A 24 -7.26 6.32 2.39
C PHE A 24 -8.46 5.56 2.92
N ALA A 25 -9.50 5.37 2.11
CA ALA A 25 -10.68 4.61 2.49
C ALA A 25 -10.33 3.15 2.79
N HIS A 26 -9.47 2.52 1.98
CA HIS A 26 -8.99 1.16 2.23
C HIS A 26 -8.20 1.07 3.54
N VAL A 27 -7.17 1.90 3.70
CA VAL A 27 -6.32 1.89 4.91
C VAL A 27 -7.16 2.15 6.15
N SER A 28 -8.04 3.16 6.13
CA SER A 28 -8.92 3.49 7.26
C SER A 28 -9.84 2.32 7.62
N ARG A 29 -10.34 1.59 6.64
CA ARG A 29 -11.24 0.45 6.85
C ARG A 29 -10.49 -0.78 7.38
N VAL A 30 -9.24 -1.00 7.00
CA VAL A 30 -8.45 -2.16 7.45
C VAL A 30 -7.80 -1.90 8.81
N VAL A 31 -7.16 -0.75 8.98
CA VAL A 31 -6.44 -0.37 10.21
C VAL A 31 -7.41 0.10 11.29
N GLY A 32 -8.57 0.65 10.90
CA GLY A 32 -9.58 1.19 11.83
C GLY A 32 -9.08 2.42 12.61
N ARG A 33 -9.87 2.83 13.62
CA ARG A 33 -9.45 3.83 14.63
C ARG A 33 -8.42 3.30 15.65
N THR A 34 -8.08 2.01 15.56
CA THR A 34 -7.26 1.26 16.52
C THR A 34 -5.78 1.64 16.51
N ALA A 35 -5.34 2.37 15.50
CA ALA A 35 -3.99 2.86 15.45
C ALA A 35 -3.92 4.29 14.94
N ARG A 36 -2.97 5.03 15.50
CA ARG A 36 -2.70 6.43 15.15
C ARG A 36 -2.12 6.45 13.74
N ALA A 37 -2.98 6.56 12.74
CA ALA A 37 -2.54 6.83 11.37
C ALA A 37 -1.67 8.09 11.42
N THR A 38 -0.43 7.96 10.96
CA THR A 38 0.48 9.09 10.85
C THR A 38 -0.15 10.08 9.87
N ALA A 39 -0.33 11.32 10.33
CA ALA A 39 -0.84 12.37 9.46
C ALA A 39 0.08 12.45 8.22
N PRO A 40 -0.47 12.57 7.00
CA PRO A 40 0.35 12.70 5.81
C PRO A 40 1.31 13.87 6.02
N VAL A 41 2.61 13.63 5.86
CA VAL A 41 3.61 14.70 5.92
C VAL A 41 3.37 15.56 4.68
N ALA A 42 2.90 16.78 4.89
CA ALA A 42 2.74 17.77 3.84
C ALA A 42 4.11 17.99 3.16
N GLY A 43 4.15 17.76 1.85
CA GLY A 43 5.28 17.96 0.95
C GLY A 43 4.80 17.95 -0.49
N ASP A 44 5.69 18.21 -1.45
CA ASP A 44 5.35 18.39 -2.88
C ASP A 44 4.87 17.11 -3.59
N GLY A 45 4.60 16.02 -2.86
CA GLY A 45 4.19 14.74 -3.43
C GLY A 45 3.22 13.97 -2.55
N CYS A 46 2.33 13.24 -3.20
CA CYS A 46 1.54 12.19 -2.58
C CYS A 46 2.09 10.85 -3.05
N LEU A 47 2.94 10.21 -2.26
CA LEU A 47 3.58 8.96 -2.62
C LEU A 47 3.15 7.83 -1.69
N VAL A 48 2.94 6.65 -2.26
CA VAL A 48 2.72 5.41 -1.53
C VAL A 48 3.65 4.35 -2.08
N TRP A 49 3.87 3.29 -1.33
CA TRP A 49 4.59 2.13 -1.82
C TRP A 49 3.73 0.87 -1.81
N GLN A 50 4.01 -0.03 -2.73
CA GLN A 50 3.32 -1.30 -2.92
C GLN A 50 4.34 -2.42 -2.97
N LEU A 51 4.12 -3.46 -2.17
CA LEU A 51 4.84 -4.71 -2.27
C LEU A 51 4.20 -5.55 -3.38
N VAL A 52 4.97 -5.86 -4.42
CA VAL A 52 4.53 -6.67 -5.55
C VAL A 52 5.37 -7.95 -5.64
N SER A 53 4.71 -9.03 -6.04
CA SER A 53 5.35 -10.31 -6.36
C SER A 53 6.13 -10.24 -7.67
N ALA A 54 6.85 -11.32 -7.96
CA ALA A 54 7.53 -11.55 -9.24
C ALA A 54 6.60 -11.42 -10.46
N ASN A 55 5.33 -11.84 -10.34
CA ASN A 55 4.31 -11.73 -11.40
C ASN A 55 3.49 -10.43 -11.36
N ASN A 56 4.04 -9.36 -10.77
CA ASN A 56 3.44 -8.02 -10.71
C ASN A 56 2.12 -7.95 -9.93
N ARG A 57 1.78 -8.96 -9.14
CA ARG A 57 0.60 -8.95 -8.30
C ARG A 57 0.91 -8.17 -7.03
N GLU A 58 0.10 -7.17 -6.73
CA GLU A 58 0.17 -6.48 -5.44
C GLU A 58 -0.20 -7.43 -4.30
N LEU A 59 0.69 -7.50 -3.31
CA LEU A 59 0.58 -8.36 -2.14
C LEU A 59 0.18 -7.56 -0.90
N ALA A 60 0.83 -6.41 -0.72
CA ALA A 60 0.63 -5.51 0.41
C ALA A 60 1.01 -4.08 0.01
N ARG A 61 0.72 -3.13 0.87
CA ARG A 61 0.94 -1.70 0.60
C ARG A 61 1.19 -0.88 1.87
N SER A 62 1.75 0.31 1.70
CA SER A 62 1.98 1.26 2.79
C SER A 62 0.67 1.66 3.46
N VAL A 63 0.74 1.84 4.78
CA VAL A 63 -0.31 2.54 5.53
C VAL A 63 -0.22 4.05 5.24
N ASP A 64 1.00 4.58 5.27
CA ASP A 64 1.26 6.02 5.12
C ASP A 64 1.27 6.50 3.67
N VAL A 65 1.03 7.80 3.54
CA VAL A 65 1.29 8.60 2.33
C VAL A 65 2.44 9.55 2.65
N TYR A 66 3.45 9.54 1.79
CA TYR A 66 4.71 10.23 1.99
C TYR A 66 4.81 11.48 1.11
N GLY A 67 5.36 12.55 1.67
CA GLY A 67 5.59 13.83 0.99
C GLY A 67 6.70 13.82 -0.07
N SER A 68 7.59 12.81 -0.05
CA SER A 68 8.72 12.70 -0.97
C SER A 68 9.06 11.25 -1.30
N PHE A 69 9.78 11.05 -2.41
CA PHE A 69 10.26 9.71 -2.80
C PHE A 69 11.28 9.14 -1.81
N GLU A 70 12.14 9.99 -1.27
CA GLU A 70 13.10 9.61 -0.23
C GLU A 70 12.38 9.15 1.05
N ALA A 71 11.37 9.89 1.51
CA ALA A 71 10.58 9.50 2.67
C ALA A 71 9.82 8.19 2.44
N ALA A 72 9.26 7.99 1.25
CA ALA A 72 8.61 6.73 0.89
C ALA A 72 9.60 5.55 0.88
N THR A 73 10.80 5.77 0.34
CA THR A 73 11.88 4.78 0.28
C THR A 73 12.36 4.42 1.69
N ALA A 74 12.58 5.41 2.55
CA ALA A 74 12.95 5.21 3.94
C ALA A 74 11.85 4.47 4.72
N GLY A 75 10.58 4.80 4.50
CA GLY A 75 9.45 4.09 5.08
C GLY A 75 9.41 2.62 4.67
N ALA A 76 9.59 2.32 3.38
CA ALA A 76 9.68 0.95 2.90
C ALA A 76 10.89 0.19 3.46
N GLN A 77 12.07 0.82 3.49
CA GLN A 77 13.29 0.25 4.03
C GLN A 77 13.15 -0.09 5.53
N MET A 78 12.54 0.81 6.31
CA MET A 78 12.26 0.57 7.73
C MET A 78 11.41 -0.69 7.93
N VAL A 79 10.39 -0.91 7.10
CA VAL A 79 9.56 -2.12 7.18
C VAL A 79 10.33 -3.39 6.82
N ILE A 80 11.23 -3.31 5.84
CA ILE A 80 12.12 -4.43 5.48
C ILE A 80 13.05 -4.76 6.67
N ASP A 81 13.71 -3.75 7.23
CA ASP A 81 14.66 -3.89 8.34
C ASP A 81 13.97 -4.37 9.63
N ALA A 82 12.74 -3.92 9.88
CA ALA A 82 11.94 -4.30 11.03
C ALA A 82 11.07 -5.55 10.80
N SER A 83 11.20 -6.24 9.65
CA SER A 83 10.33 -7.36 9.27
C SER A 83 10.28 -8.48 10.31
N ALA A 84 11.40 -8.75 11.00
CA ALA A 84 11.47 -9.73 12.08
C ALA A 84 10.71 -9.31 13.36
N ARG A 85 10.58 -8.00 13.61
CA ARG A 85 9.86 -7.42 14.75
C ARG A 85 8.39 -7.13 14.45
N THR A 86 7.98 -7.31 13.20
CA THR A 86 6.65 -6.93 12.73
C THR A 86 5.59 -7.90 13.28
N VAL A 87 4.53 -7.36 13.89
CA VAL A 87 3.36 -8.11 14.36
C VAL A 87 2.24 -7.97 13.34
N VAL A 88 1.51 -9.06 13.05
CA VAL A 88 0.39 -9.04 12.10
C VAL A 88 -0.94 -9.07 12.85
N GLU A 89 -1.73 -8.03 12.65
CA GLU A 89 -3.09 -7.90 13.15
C GLU A 89 -4.09 -8.37 12.10
N GLN A 90 -4.97 -9.25 12.53
CA GLN A 90 -5.96 -9.91 11.70
C GLN A 90 -7.33 -9.27 11.93
N VAL A 91 -7.90 -8.63 10.90
CA VAL A 91 -9.19 -7.94 11.01
C VAL A 91 -10.28 -8.64 10.21
N SER A 92 -11.51 -8.47 10.64
CA SER A 92 -12.72 -8.92 9.93
C SER A 92 -13.76 -7.81 9.98
N GLU A 93 -14.43 -7.56 8.86
CA GLU A 93 -15.51 -6.58 8.85
C GLU A 93 -16.83 -7.23 9.26
N SER A 94 -17.35 -6.79 10.40
CA SER A 94 -18.65 -7.22 10.92
C SER A 94 -19.76 -6.96 9.90
N GLY A 95 -20.56 -7.98 9.59
CA GLY A 95 -21.71 -7.88 8.69
C GLY A 95 -21.42 -8.02 7.20
N ARG A 96 -20.15 -8.02 6.77
CA ARG A 96 -19.78 -8.27 5.36
C ARG A 96 -19.09 -9.60 5.10
N GLY A 97 -18.61 -10.25 6.16
CA GLY A 97 -17.94 -11.56 6.03
C GLY A 97 -16.62 -11.49 5.25
N VAL A 98 -15.94 -10.35 5.28
CA VAL A 98 -14.64 -10.17 4.63
C VAL A 98 -13.53 -9.96 5.65
N TYR A 99 -12.33 -10.41 5.27
CA TYR A 99 -11.15 -10.50 6.13
C TYR A 99 -10.02 -9.64 5.58
N GLY A 100 -9.33 -8.93 6.47
CA GLY A 100 -8.19 -8.08 6.14
C GLY A 100 -7.06 -8.29 7.13
N TRP A 101 -5.93 -7.66 6.88
CA TRP A 101 -4.83 -7.64 7.84
C TRP A 101 -4.00 -6.37 7.68
N PHE A 102 -3.36 -5.97 8.77
CA PHE A 102 -2.30 -4.98 8.76
C PHE A 102 -1.16 -5.45 9.65
N SER A 103 0.00 -4.83 9.53
CA SER A 103 1.14 -5.14 10.35
C SER A 103 1.67 -3.91 11.06
N THR A 104 2.18 -4.11 12.26
CA THR A 104 2.69 -3.08 13.13
C THR A 104 4.17 -3.29 13.45
N VAL A 105 4.89 -2.20 13.66
CA VAL A 105 6.20 -2.17 14.29
C VAL A 105 6.03 -1.34 15.55
N ASP A 106 6.33 -1.93 16.71
CA ASP A 106 6.16 -1.28 18.01
C ASP A 106 4.76 -0.68 18.22
N GLY A 107 3.73 -1.37 17.72
CA GLY A 107 2.33 -0.94 17.80
C GLY A 107 1.90 0.11 16.75
N VAL A 108 2.81 0.62 15.93
CA VAL A 108 2.51 1.56 14.84
C VAL A 108 2.26 0.80 13.54
N PRO A 109 1.11 0.96 12.85
CA PRO A 109 0.85 0.30 11.58
C PRO A 109 1.76 0.82 10.48
N VAL A 110 2.30 -0.10 9.70
CA VAL A 110 3.27 0.23 8.64
C VAL A 110 2.87 -0.32 7.27
N MET A 111 2.15 -1.44 7.25
CA MET A 111 1.77 -2.14 6.02
C MET A 111 0.38 -2.77 6.18
N THR A 112 -0.37 -2.84 5.09
CA THR A 112 -1.69 -3.49 5.07
C THR A 112 -1.85 -4.37 3.84
N CYS A 113 -2.83 -5.28 3.87
CA CYS A 113 -3.21 -6.10 2.74
C CYS A 113 -3.55 -5.26 1.50
N ALA A 114 -3.28 -5.78 0.31
CA ALA A 114 -3.65 -5.09 -0.93
C ALA A 114 -5.17 -5.12 -1.23
N ARG A 115 -5.91 -6.04 -0.61
CA ARG A 115 -7.36 -6.24 -0.79
C ARG A 115 -7.97 -6.92 0.42
N TRP A 116 -9.29 -6.83 0.54
CA TRP A 116 -10.10 -7.69 1.41
C TRP A 116 -10.24 -9.10 0.82
N TYR A 117 -10.29 -10.09 1.70
CA TYR A 117 -10.39 -11.51 1.38
C TYR A 117 -11.76 -12.07 1.78
N VAL A 118 -12.28 -13.02 1.00
CA VAL A 118 -13.60 -13.63 1.25
C VAL A 118 -13.52 -14.71 2.33
N THR A 119 -12.36 -15.35 2.50
CA THR A 119 -12.16 -16.39 3.49
C THR A 119 -10.97 -16.08 4.40
N ASP A 120 -11.02 -16.57 5.64
CA ASP A 120 -9.87 -16.48 6.57
C ASP A 120 -8.66 -17.25 6.03
N ARG A 121 -8.88 -18.36 5.31
CA ARG A 121 -7.82 -19.12 4.66
C ARG A 121 -7.04 -18.25 3.67
N ASP A 122 -7.73 -17.49 2.83
CA ASP A 122 -7.10 -16.59 1.86
C ASP A 122 -6.36 -15.45 2.55
N ARG A 123 -6.90 -14.90 3.65
CA ARG A 123 -6.21 -13.91 4.48
C ARG A 123 -4.89 -14.49 5.02
N ARG A 124 -4.90 -15.66 5.65
CA ARG A 124 -3.70 -16.31 6.21
C ARG A 124 -2.66 -16.59 5.13
N HIS A 125 -3.10 -17.07 3.96
CA HIS A 125 -2.22 -17.27 2.82
C HIS A 125 -1.60 -15.96 2.31
N SER A 126 -2.38 -14.88 2.25
CA SER A 126 -1.87 -13.56 1.91
C SER A 126 -0.83 -13.06 2.92
N ILE A 127 -1.04 -13.27 4.22
CA ILE A 127 -0.10 -12.88 5.26
C ILE A 127 1.24 -13.59 5.05
N ASP A 128 1.21 -14.91 4.88
CA ASP A 128 2.42 -15.72 4.68
C ASP A 128 3.22 -15.27 3.45
N ILE A 129 2.52 -15.07 2.32
CA ILE A 129 3.16 -14.56 1.10
C ILE A 129 3.75 -13.17 1.31
N ALA A 130 3.02 -12.23 1.92
CA ALA A 130 3.49 -10.87 2.11
C ALA A 130 4.70 -10.81 3.05
N ARG A 131 4.71 -11.59 4.14
CA ARG A 131 5.84 -11.68 5.08
C ARG A 131 7.09 -12.23 4.40
N LYS A 132 6.97 -13.29 3.60
CA LYS A 132 8.09 -13.83 2.82
C LYS A 132 8.59 -12.84 1.78
N ALA A 133 7.66 -12.19 1.09
CA ALA A 133 7.98 -11.26 0.01
C ALA A 133 8.68 -10.00 0.51
N ILE A 134 8.28 -9.41 1.65
CA ILE A 134 8.89 -8.18 2.16
C ILE A 134 10.34 -8.40 2.60
N MET A 135 10.67 -9.54 3.20
CA MET A 135 12.04 -9.88 3.62
C MET A 135 13.03 -9.97 2.44
N LEU A 136 12.52 -10.30 1.24
CA LEU A 136 13.32 -10.46 0.03
C LEU A 136 13.12 -9.31 -0.97
N ALA A 137 12.33 -8.29 -0.59
CA ALA A 137 11.93 -7.26 -1.52
C ALA A 137 13.09 -6.33 -1.86
N THR A 138 13.29 -6.10 -3.15
CA THR A 138 14.18 -5.03 -3.62
C THR A 138 13.39 -3.72 -3.74
N LEU A 139 14.02 -2.59 -3.43
CA LEU A 139 13.40 -1.27 -3.64
C LEU A 139 13.60 -0.84 -5.08
N HIS A 140 12.51 -0.52 -5.79
CA HIS A 140 12.60 -0.06 -7.16
C HIS A 140 13.06 1.41 -7.21
N THR A 141 13.87 1.75 -8.21
CA THR A 141 14.29 3.13 -8.45
C THR A 141 13.14 3.94 -9.04
N GLY A 142 12.84 5.10 -8.43
CA GLY A 142 11.83 6.05 -8.89
C GLY A 142 10.38 5.71 -8.53
N ALA A 143 9.51 6.71 -8.69
CA ALA A 143 8.07 6.59 -8.50
C ALA A 143 7.32 6.70 -9.83
N ARG A 144 6.38 5.79 -10.05
CA ARG A 144 5.49 5.82 -11.21
C ARG A 144 4.37 6.82 -10.96
N LEU A 145 4.19 7.77 -11.88
CA LEU A 145 3.07 8.69 -11.81
C LEU A 145 1.77 7.96 -12.14
N ASN A 146 0.82 7.98 -11.21
CA ASN A 146 -0.53 7.52 -11.43
C ASN A 146 -1.31 8.61 -12.15
N LEU A 147 -1.10 8.72 -13.45
CA LEU A 147 -1.84 9.65 -14.30
C LEU A 147 -3.34 9.29 -14.25
N PRO A 148 -4.26 10.27 -14.23
CA PRO A 148 -5.58 10.06 -14.79
C PRO A 148 -5.34 9.55 -16.21
N ALA A 149 -5.87 8.38 -16.56
CA ALA A 149 -5.91 8.03 -17.96
C ALA A 149 -6.62 9.19 -18.68
N LEU A 150 -6.11 9.57 -19.85
CA LEU A 150 -6.84 10.28 -20.89
C LEU A 150 -8.10 9.47 -21.26
N MET A 151 -9.07 9.44 -20.35
CA MET A 151 -10.44 8.99 -20.53
C MET A 151 -11.31 10.26 -20.61
N GLY A 152 -10.83 11.22 -21.40
CA GLY A 152 -11.62 12.27 -22.01
C GLY A 152 -11.37 12.08 -23.49
N GLY A 153 -12.21 11.26 -24.14
CA GLY A 153 -12.26 11.27 -25.60
C GLY A 153 -12.45 12.72 -26.02
N ASP A 154 -11.54 13.17 -26.87
CA ASP A 154 -11.63 14.42 -27.60
C ASP A 154 -12.84 14.30 -28.53
N LEU A 155 -14.04 14.54 -28.00
CA LEU A 155 -15.21 14.84 -28.81
C LEU A 155 -15.05 16.28 -29.26
N GLY A 156 -14.31 16.41 -30.36
CA GLY A 156 -14.21 17.63 -31.14
C GLY A 156 -15.60 18.23 -31.30
N ARG A 157 -15.78 19.40 -30.69
CA ARG A 157 -16.85 20.33 -31.03
C ARG A 157 -16.19 21.67 -31.38
N GLN A 158 -15.71 21.75 -32.62
CA GLN A 158 -15.66 23.00 -33.38
C GLN A 158 -16.65 22.81 -34.53
N ARG A 159 -17.83 23.43 -34.36
CA ARG A 159 -18.31 24.58 -35.15
C ARG A 159 -18.85 24.14 -36.51
#